data_AF-A0A4V2A2K5-F1
#
_entry.id   AF-A0A4V2A2K5-F1
#
_cell.length_a   1.000
_cell.length_b   1.000
_cell.length_c   1.000
_cell.angle_alpha   90.00
_cell.angle_beta   90.00
_cell.angle_gamma   90.00
#
_symmetry.space_group_name_H-M   'P 1'
#
loop_
_entity.id
_entity.type
_entity.pdbx_description
1 polymer ?
#
loop_
_entity_poly.entity_id
_entity_poly.type
_entity_poly.pdbx_seq_one_letter_code
_entity_poly.pdbx_strand_id
1 'polypeptide(L)' 'MSVLVFLDQTDGHIKKSSFEAAGYAAKTAELLGTTAEAILLGTVNDDLAALGNYGIKKVHTV' A
#
# COMPACT_ATOMS: atom_id res chain seq x y z
N MET A 1 -1.28 -6.80 -14.94
CA MET A 1 -1.10 -7.65 -13.74
C MET A 1 -0.53 -6.74 -12.68
N SER A 2 -1.24 -6.48 -11.58
CA SER A 2 -0.81 -5.47 -10.61
C SER A 2 0.38 -5.93 -9.75
N VAL A 3 1.14 -4.95 -9.27
CA VAL A 3 2.15 -5.13 -8.22
C VAL A 3 1.43 -5.07 -6.88
N LEU A 4 1.49 -6.17 -6.14
CA LEU A 4 0.85 -6.29 -4.84
C LEU A 4 1.87 -5.98 -3.74
N VAL A 5 1.52 -5.09 -2.80
CA VAL A 5 2.37 -4.75 -1.66
C VAL A 5 1.64 -5.01 -0.35
N PHE A 6 2.27 -5.76 0.54
CA PHE A 6 1.77 -5.93 1.90
C PHE A 6 2.21 -4.73 2.75
N LEU A 7 1.25 -4.05 3.37
CA LEU A 7 1.53 -2.95 4.29
C LEU A 7 1.27 -3.44 5.71
N ASP A 8 2.35 -3.50 6.48
CA ASP A 8 2.31 -3.96 7.86
C ASP A 8 1.75 -2.85 8.78
N GLN A 9 1.06 -3.29 9.83
CA GLN A 9 0.41 -2.44 10.81
C GLN A 9 0.66 -2.94 12.24
N THR A 10 0.54 -2.05 13.21
CA THR A 10 0.60 -2.40 14.63
C THR A 10 -0.44 -1.57 15.36
N ASP A 11 -1.29 -2.25 16.13
CA ASP A 11 -2.41 -1.63 16.86
C ASP A 11 -3.32 -0.78 15.98
N GLY A 12 -3.52 -1.21 14.73
CA GLY A 12 -4.35 -0.53 13.74
C GLY A 12 -3.67 0.65 13.04
N HIS A 13 -2.37 0.89 13.28
CA HIS A 13 -1.60 1.94 12.64
C HIS A 13 -0.56 1.38 11.68
N ILE A 14 -0.51 1.95 10.48
CA ILE A 14 0.42 1.57 9.43
C ILE A 14 1.84 1.93 9.86
N LYS A 15 2.75 0.96 9.78
CA LYS A 15 4.16 1.21 10.11
C LYS A 15 4.78 2.21 9.13
N LYS A 16 5.69 3.05 9.61
CA LYS A 16 6.40 4.03 8.78
C LYS A 16 7.11 3.38 7.58
N SER A 17 7.72 2.22 7.78
CA SER A 17 8.36 1.43 6.73
C SER A 17 7.41 0.98 5.63
N SER A 18 6.12 0.82 5.92
CA SER A 18 5.11 0.42 4.94
C SER A 18 4.86 1.53 3.91
N PHE A 19 4.99 2.81 4.28
CA PHE A 19 4.86 3.92 3.32
C PHE A 19 6.01 3.93 2.29
N GLU A 20 7.23 3.59 2.71
CA GLU A 20 8.36 3.41 1.80
C GLU A 20 8.12 2.22 0.84
N ALA A 21 7.60 1.12 1.37
CA ALA A 21 7.23 -0.04 0.56
C ALA A 21 6.14 0.29 -0.47
N ALA A 22 5.15 1.11 -0.09
CA ALA A 22 4.12 1.60 -1.00
C ALA A 22 4.71 2.44 -2.15
N GLY A 23 5.60 3.38 -1.84
CA GLY A 23 6.29 4.20 -2.85
C GLY A 23 7.14 3.35 -3.81
N TYR A 24 7.88 2.37 -3.28
CA TYR A 24 8.67 1.47 -4.11
C TYR A 24 7.81 0.59 -5.02
N ALA A 25 6.69 0.08 -4.50
CA ALA A 25 5.72 -0.70 -5.28
C ALA A 25 5.10 0.15 -6.40
N ALA A 26 4.76 1.41 -6.11
CA ALA A 26 4.26 2.34 -7.12
C ALA A 26 5.29 2.61 -8.23
N LYS A 27 6.56 2.85 -7.87
CA LYS A 27 7.61 3.05 -8.87
C LYS A 27 7.85 1.79 -9.71
N THR A 28 7.81 0.62 -9.08
CA THR A 28 7.93 -0.67 -9.77
C THR A 28 6.77 -0.89 -10.73
N ALA A 29 5.54 -0.60 -10.30
CA ALA A 29 4.36 -0.71 -11.14
C ALA A 29 4.41 0.25 -12.33
N GLU A 30 4.89 1.48 -12.14
CA GLU A 30 5.12 2.46 -13.20
C GLU A 30 6.09 1.92 -14.26
N LEU A 31 7.24 1.38 -13.83
CA LEU A 31 8.25 0.80 -14.75
C LEU A 31 7.72 -0.40 -15.52
N LEU A 32 6.79 -1.17 -14.93
CA LEU A 32 6.14 -2.33 -15.55
C LEU A 32 4.90 -1.95 -16.36
N GLY A 33 4.52 -0.67 -16.42
CA GLY A 33 3.30 -0.21 -17.11
C GLY A 33 2.02 -0.76 -16.49
N THR A 34 1.99 -0.97 -15.16
CA THR A 34 0.86 -1.53 -14.43
C THR A 34 0.52 -0.72 -13.17
N THR A 35 -0.36 -1.23 -12.31
CA THR A 35 -0.84 -0.55 -11.10
C THR A 35 -0.30 -1.20 -9.84
N ALA A 36 -0.09 -0.39 -8.80
CA ALA A 36 0.24 -0.86 -7.46
C ALA A 36 -1.03 -0.98 -6.60
N GLU A 37 -1.17 -2.10 -5.91
CA GLU A 37 -2.30 -2.39 -5.02
C GLU A 37 -1.77 -2.85 -3.67
N ALA A 38 -2.36 -2.36 -2.57
CA ALA A 38 -1.94 -2.68 -1.22
C ALA A 38 -2.83 -3.74 -0.57
N ILE A 39 -2.24 -4.59 0.26
CA ILE A 39 -2.95 -5.49 1.19
C ILE A 39 -2.63 -5.08 2.61
N LEU A 40 -3.67 -4.89 3.42
CA LEU A 40 -3.56 -4.75 4.87
C LEU A 40 -4.33 -5.89 5.53
N LEU A 41 -3.72 -6.45 6.57
CA LEU A 41 -4.31 -7.52 7.36
C LEU A 41 -4.78 -6.96 8.71
N GLY A 42 -6.01 -7.31 9.09
CA GLY A 42 -6.67 -6.86 10.31
C GLY A 42 -7.30 -5.46 10.18
N THR A 43 -7.80 -4.97 11.32
CA THR A 43 -8.42 -3.64 11.40
C THR A 43 -7.37 -2.54 11.39
N VAL A 44 -7.56 -1.53 10.55
CA VAL A 44 -6.69 -0.36 10.43
C VAL A 44 -7.52 0.88 10.71
N ASN A 45 -7.01 1.75 11.58
CA ASN A 45 -7.65 2.99 12.01
C ASN A 45 -7.18 4.21 11.19
N ASP A 46 -6.07 4.06 10.46
CA ASP A 46 -5.51 5.12 9.63
C ASP A 46 -6.35 5.39 8.37
N ASP A 47 -6.20 6.60 7.83
CA ASP A 47 -6.80 6.97 6.56
C ASP A 47 -6.11 6.24 5.39
N LEU A 48 -6.75 5.16 4.92
CA LEU A 48 -6.27 4.38 3.78
C LEU A 48 -6.23 5.20 2.48
N ALA A 49 -7.00 6.29 2.36
CA ALA A 49 -6.95 7.17 1.20
C ALA A 49 -5.59 7.88 1.09
N ALA A 50 -4.90 8.11 2.21
CA ALA A 50 -3.56 8.70 2.23
C ALA A 50 -2.51 7.84 1.51
N LEU A 51 -2.73 6.52 1.35
CA LEU A 51 -1.87 5.65 0.56
C LEU A 51 -1.87 6.00 -0.94
N GLY A 52 -2.90 6.71 -1.42
CA GLY A 52 -2.95 7.26 -2.77
C GLY A 52 -1.81 8.25 -3.05
N ASN A 53 -1.34 8.98 -2.02
CA ASN A 53 -0.19 9.88 -2.14
C ASN A 53 1.12 9.13 -2.44
N TYR A 54 1.18 7.85 -2.11
CA TYR A 54 2.31 6.96 -2.37
C TYR A 54 2.12 6.12 -3.64
N GLY A 55 1.10 6.43 -4.46
CA GLY A 55 0.86 5.79 -5.75
C GLY A 55 0.06 4.49 -5.70
N ILE A 56 -0.51 4.12 -4.54
CA ILE A 56 -1.39 2.96 -4.42
C ILE A 56 -2.76 3.27 -5.05
N LYS A 57 -3.22 2.38 -5.94
CA LYS A 57 -4.48 2.55 -6.69
C LYS A 57 -5.67 1.86 -6.05
N LYS A 58 -5.41 0.79 -5.30
CA LYS A 58 -6.44 0.02 -4.60
C LYS A 58 -5.87 -0.55 -3.32
N VAL A 59 -6.71 -0.59 -2.29
CA VAL A 59 -6.37 -1.17 -0.99
C VAL A 59 -7.34 -2.30 -0.71
N HIS A 60 -6.80 -3.48 -0.39
CA HIS A 60 -7.55 -4.65 0.04
C HIS A 60 -7.34 -4.82 1.54
N THR A 61 -8.43 -4.95 2.28
CA THR A 61 -8.41 -5.22 3.72
C THR A 61 -8.94 -6.63 3.94
N VAL A 62 -8.23 -7.41 4.75
CA VAL A 62 -8.57 -8.81 5.07
C VAL A 62 -8.55 -9.02 6.57
#